data_AF-A0A971TA15-F1
#
_entry.id   AF-A0A971TA15-F1
#
_cell.length_a   1.000
_cell.length_b   1.000
_cell.length_c   1.000
_cell.angle_alpha   90.00
_cell.angle_beta   90.00
_cell.angle_gamma   90.00
#
_symmetry.space_group_name_H-M   'P 1'
#
loop_
_entity.id
_entity.type
_entity.pdbx_description
1 polymer ?
#
loop_
_entity_poly.entity_id
_entity_poly.type
_entity_poly.pdbx_seq_one_letter_code
_entity_poly.pdbx_strand_id
1 'polypeptide(L)'
;MDAVEERLAAAERAAAAERLAAEKKLRAVVEVVTAENAQLRQAIAELGAASGAGGEYTVRPGDTLAGIAQRHGVRVQALREANDIEDPDVLRAGRKLAIPRPAR
;
A
#
# COMPACT_ATOMS: atom_id res chain seq x y z
N MET A 1 48.51 -29.87 33.27
CA MET A 1 47.17 -29.25 33.41
C MET A 1 47.34 -27.73 33.35
N ASP A 2 48.21 -27.19 32.50
CA ASP A 2 48.31 -27.18 31.03
C ASP A 2 47.73 -25.89 30.47
N ALA A 3 48.61 -24.89 30.35
CA ALA A 3 48.34 -23.60 29.70
C ALA A 3 47.83 -23.75 28.25
N VAL A 4 47.97 -24.94 27.66
CA VAL A 4 47.44 -25.29 26.35
C VAL A 4 45.90 -25.43 26.39
N GLU A 5 45.33 -26.02 27.44
CA GLU A 5 43.87 -26.12 27.61
C GLU A 5 43.23 -24.75 27.86
N GLU A 6 43.87 -23.90 28.66
CA GLU A 6 43.38 -22.54 28.90
C GLU A 6 43.41 -21.69 27.63
N ARG A 7 44.46 -21.84 26.81
CA ARG A 7 44.56 -21.18 25.50
C ARG A 7 43.53 -21.70 24.51
N LEU A 8 43.24 -23.00 24.51
CA LEU A 8 42.19 -23.59 23.68
C LEU A 8 40.81 -23.07 24.09
N ALA A 9 40.50 -23.07 25.39
CA ALA A 9 39.25 -22.54 25.92
C ALA A 9 39.10 -21.03 25.68
N ALA A 10 40.19 -20.25 25.76
CA ALA A 10 40.18 -18.82 25.43
C ALA A 10 39.94 -18.57 23.93
N ALA A 11 40.54 -19.37 23.06
CA ALA A 11 40.31 -19.30 21.61
C ALA A 11 38.87 -19.66 21.23
N GLU A 12 38.29 -20.69 21.85
CA GLU A 12 36.89 -21.08 21.63
C GLU A 12 35.90 -20.01 22.10
N ARG A 13 36.18 -19.36 23.25
CA ARG A 13 35.39 -18.23 23.76
C ARG A 13 35.46 -17.01 22.84
N ALA A 14 36.62 -16.70 22.27
CA ALA A 14 36.78 -15.62 21.30
C ALA A 14 35.96 -15.89 20.02
N ALA A 15 36.03 -17.11 19.48
CA ALA A 15 35.25 -17.52 18.33
C ALA A 15 33.72 -17.51 18.61
N ALA A 16 33.30 -17.91 19.82
CA ALA A 16 31.90 -17.86 20.24
C ALA A 16 31.39 -16.41 20.39
N ALA A 17 32.23 -15.50 20.91
CA ALA A 17 31.89 -14.08 21.02
C ALA A 17 31.72 -13.42 19.64
N GLU A 18 32.58 -13.75 18.68
CA GLU A 18 32.45 -13.27 17.30
C GLU A 18 31.19 -13.82 16.61
N ARG A 19 30.86 -15.10 16.81
CA ARG A 19 29.60 -15.69 16.32
C ARG A 19 28.38 -14.97 16.87
N LEU A 20 28.38 -14.67 18.17
CA LEU A 20 27.29 -13.92 18.80
C LEU A 20 27.20 -12.48 18.26
N ALA A 21 28.32 -11.83 18.00
CA ALA A 21 28.34 -10.50 17.41
C ALA A 21 27.83 -10.51 15.96
N ALA A 22 28.20 -11.52 15.17
CA ALA A 22 27.72 -11.70 13.80
C ALA A 22 26.20 -11.97 13.78
N GLU A 23 25.69 -12.81 14.68
CA GLU A 23 24.26 -13.12 14.78
C GLU A 23 23.44 -11.91 15.25
N LYS A 24 23.96 -11.12 16.21
CA LYS A 24 23.36 -9.83 16.62
C LYS A 24 23.33 -8.84 15.46
N LYS A 25 24.40 -8.77 14.66
CA LYS A 25 24.48 -7.90 13.48
C LYS A 25 23.49 -8.34 12.40
N LEU A 26 23.36 -9.65 12.15
CA LEU A 26 22.38 -10.21 11.23
C LEU A 26 20.95 -9.94 11.72
N ARG A 27 20.67 -10.12 13.01
CA ARG A 27 19.38 -9.80 13.61
C ARG A 27 19.02 -8.32 13.46
N ALA A 28 19.96 -7.42 13.72
CA ALA A 28 19.75 -5.98 13.52
C ALA A 28 19.43 -5.66 12.05
N VAL A 29 20.11 -6.29 11.10
CA VAL A 29 19.80 -6.14 9.66
C VAL A 29 18.41 -6.68 9.33
N VAL A 30 18.02 -7.85 9.86
CA VAL A 30 16.68 -8.41 9.66
C VAL A 30 15.60 -7.48 10.23
N GLU A 31 15.81 -6.94 11.44
CA GLU A 31 14.87 -5.99 12.05
C GLU A 31 14.70 -4.73 11.19
N VAL A 32 15.80 -4.13 10.72
CA VAL A 32 15.75 -2.97 9.81
C VAL A 32 15.00 -3.31 8.51
N VAL A 33 15.36 -4.41 7.85
CA VAL A 33 14.74 -4.82 6.58
C VAL A 33 13.26 -5.15 6.76
N THR A 34 12.86 -5.73 7.90
CA THR A 34 11.44 -6.00 8.16
C THR A 34 10.65 -4.73 8.45
N ALA A 35 11.23 -3.75 9.15
CA ALA A 35 10.61 -2.45 9.38
C ALA A 35 10.44 -1.66 8.07
N GLU A 36 11.47 -1.61 7.22
CA GLU A 36 11.40 -0.97 5.91
C GLU A 36 10.34 -1.63 5.00
N ASN A 37 10.27 -2.98 5.00
CA ASN A 37 9.23 -3.69 4.26
C ASN A 37 7.82 -3.42 4.81
N ALA A 38 7.64 -3.26 6.12
CA ALA A 38 6.36 -2.91 6.70
C ALA A 38 5.92 -1.49 6.31
N GLN A 39 6.84 -0.53 6.32
CA GLN A 39 6.59 0.85 5.88
C GLN A 39 6.21 0.91 4.41
N LEU A 40 6.94 0.20 3.54
CA LEU A 40 6.61 0.12 2.11
C LEU A 40 5.22 -0.47 1.87
N ARG A 41 4.83 -1.51 2.64
CA ARG A 41 3.49 -2.11 2.56
C ARG A 41 2.39 -1.14 3.01
N GLN A 42 2.61 -0.38 4.08
CA GLN A 42 1.66 0.64 4.54
C GLN A 42 1.48 1.73 3.49
N ALA A 43 2.56 2.27 2.93
CA ALA A 43 2.49 3.31 1.90
C ALA A 43 1.73 2.83 0.64
N ILE A 44 1.95 1.58 0.20
CA ILE A 44 1.20 1.00 -0.93
C ILE A 44 -0.28 0.83 -0.58
N ALA A 45 -0.61 0.41 0.65
CA ALA A 45 -1.99 0.29 1.10
C ALA A 45 -2.70 1.66 1.16
N GLU A 46 -2.01 2.71 1.64
CA GLU A 46 -2.53 4.08 1.67
C GLU A 46 -2.77 4.64 0.27
N LEU A 47 -1.86 4.41 -0.68
CA LEU A 47 -2.06 4.76 -2.10
C LEU A 47 -3.26 4.01 -2.69
N GLY A 48 -3.44 2.74 -2.33
CA GLY A 48 -4.59 1.93 -2.74
C GLY A 48 -5.92 2.42 -2.15
N ALA A 49 -5.91 2.85 -0.88
CA ALA A 49 -7.08 3.39 -0.19
C ALA A 49 -7.45 4.79 -0.69
N ALA A 50 -6.46 5.66 -0.96
CA ALA A 50 -6.66 6.98 -1.54
C ALA A 50 -7.22 6.89 -2.98
N SER A 51 -6.91 5.82 -3.71
CA SER A 51 -7.47 5.52 -5.04
C SER A 51 -8.78 4.71 -4.98
N GLY A 52 -9.50 4.71 -3.84
CA GLY A 52 -10.81 4.06 -3.68
C GLY A 52 -11.88 4.56 -4.66
N ALA A 53 -11.69 5.76 -5.22
CA ALA A 53 -12.35 6.19 -6.44
C ALA A 53 -11.61 5.58 -7.64
N GLY A 54 -12.26 4.72 -8.41
CA GLY A 54 -11.83 4.54 -9.80
C GLY A 54 -11.79 5.91 -10.48
N GLY A 55 -11.01 6.01 -11.57
CA GLY A 55 -10.50 7.29 -12.07
C GLY A 55 -11.48 8.47 -12.12
N GLU A 56 -10.93 9.68 -12.13
CA GLU A 56 -11.73 10.90 -12.24
C GLU A 56 -12.20 11.12 -13.69
N TYR A 57 -13.46 11.53 -13.88
CA TYR A 57 -14.02 11.92 -15.16
C TYR A 57 -14.56 13.34 -15.13
N THR A 58 -14.14 14.19 -16.08
CA THR A 58 -14.71 15.52 -16.25
C THR A 58 -15.89 15.47 -17.22
N VAL A 59 -17.07 15.82 -16.73
CA VAL A 59 -18.33 15.87 -17.51
C VAL A 59 -18.17 16.82 -18.68
N ARG A 60 -18.53 16.37 -19.88
CA ARG A 60 -18.56 17.21 -21.08
C ARG A 60 -20.00 17.67 -21.36
N PRO A 61 -20.17 18.80 -22.09
CA PRO A 61 -21.49 19.23 -22.53
C PRO A 61 -22.20 18.11 -23.30
N GLY A 62 -23.42 17.74 -22.87
CA GLY A 62 -24.22 16.68 -23.48
C GLY A 62 -24.02 15.28 -22.88
N ASP A 63 -23.09 15.11 -21.92
CA ASP A 63 -23.00 13.85 -21.18
C ASP A 63 -24.16 13.71 -20.19
N THR A 64 -24.63 12.47 -20.06
CA THR A 64 -25.62 12.08 -19.05
C THR A 64 -24.99 11.12 -18.06
N LEU A 65 -25.51 11.10 -16.83
CA LEU A 65 -24.97 10.22 -15.78
C LEU A 65 -25.09 8.74 -16.18
N ALA A 66 -26.17 8.37 -16.88
CA ALA A 66 -26.36 7.03 -17.44
C ALA A 66 -25.33 6.70 -18.54
N GLY A 67 -25.05 7.63 -19.45
CA GLY A 67 -24.06 7.44 -20.52
C GLY A 67 -22.63 7.30 -20.00
N ILE A 68 -22.26 8.11 -19.00
CA ILE A 68 -20.97 8.00 -18.31
C ILE A 68 -20.89 6.67 -17.58
N ALA A 69 -21.92 6.31 -16.80
CA ALA A 69 -21.96 5.06 -16.07
C ALA A 69 -21.77 3.84 -16.99
N GLN A 70 -22.48 3.82 -18.13
CA GLN A 70 -22.35 2.77 -19.13
C GLN A 70 -20.95 2.71 -19.76
N ARG A 71 -20.36 3.86 -20.13
CA ARG A 71 -19.00 3.94 -20.69
C ARG A 71 -17.94 3.40 -19.74
N HIS A 72 -18.12 3.64 -18.44
CA HIS A 72 -17.18 3.20 -17.40
C HIS A 72 -17.55 1.85 -16.78
N GLY A 73 -18.64 1.21 -17.23
CA GLY A 73 -19.09 -0.09 -16.71
C GLY A 73 -19.56 -0.05 -15.25
N VAL A 74 -19.95 1.11 -14.73
CA VAL A 74 -20.41 1.31 -13.36
C VAL A 74 -21.93 1.44 -13.30
N ARG A 75 -22.53 1.18 -12.14
CA ARG A 75 -23.96 1.42 -11.93
C ARG A 75 -24.21 2.91 -11.70
N VAL A 76 -25.27 3.44 -12.30
CA VAL A 76 -25.75 4.83 -12.11
C VAL A 76 -25.90 5.16 -10.63
N GLN A 77 -26.46 4.24 -9.85
CA GLN A 77 -26.64 4.42 -8.41
C GLN A 77 -25.30 4.54 -7.66
N ALA A 78 -24.35 3.64 -7.93
CA ALA A 78 -23.02 3.71 -7.32
C ALA A 78 -22.29 5.01 -7.69
N LEU A 79 -22.47 5.48 -8.93
CA LEU A 79 -21.90 6.76 -9.38
C LEU A 79 -22.54 7.97 -8.69
N ARG A 80 -23.86 7.94 -8.43
CA ARG A 80 -24.55 8.97 -7.65
C ARG A 80 -24.08 8.98 -6.20
N GLU A 81 -24.02 7.81 -5.57
CA GLU A 81 -23.57 7.64 -4.18
C GLU A 81 -22.12 8.10 -3.99
N ALA A 82 -21.24 7.81 -4.94
CA ALA A 82 -19.84 8.21 -4.89
C ALA A 82 -19.60 9.73 -5.09
N ASN A 83 -20.59 10.47 -5.61
CA ASN A 83 -20.46 11.88 -5.97
C ASN A 83 -21.52 12.80 -5.33
N ASP A 84 -22.34 12.26 -4.43
CA ASP A 84 -23.47 12.95 -3.79
C ASP A 84 -24.35 13.70 -4.80
N ILE A 85 -24.82 12.97 -5.82
CA ILE A 85 -25.67 13.55 -6.88
C ILE A 85 -27.12 13.22 -6.58
N GLU A 86 -27.85 14.23 -6.13
CA GLU A 86 -29.28 14.18 -5.86
C GLU A 86 -30.08 13.96 -7.15
N ASP A 87 -29.84 14.80 -8.17
CA ASP A 87 -30.52 14.73 -9.47
C ASP A 87 -29.58 14.29 -10.61
N PRO A 88 -29.80 13.12 -11.22
CA PRO A 88 -28.99 12.61 -12.34
C PRO A 88 -29.18 13.41 -13.64
N ASP A 89 -30.29 14.15 -13.77
CA ASP A 89 -30.58 15.02 -14.92
C ASP A 89 -29.89 16.39 -14.83
N VAL A 90 -29.40 16.79 -13.64
CA VAL A 90 -28.72 18.07 -13.42
C VAL A 90 -27.20 17.90 -13.44
N LEU A 91 -26.69 17.26 -14.49
CA LEU A 91 -25.25 17.09 -14.67
C LEU A 91 -24.63 18.31 -15.35
N ARG A 92 -23.96 19.15 -14.57
CA ARG A 92 -23.27 20.34 -15.09
C ARG A 92 -21.96 19.96 -15.79
N ALA A 93 -21.82 20.39 -17.03
CA ALA A 93 -20.56 20.27 -17.77
C ALA A 93 -19.40 20.97 -17.03
N GLY A 94 -18.22 20.36 -17.06
CA GLY A 94 -17.03 20.82 -16.35
C GLY A 94 -16.90 20.30 -14.91
N ARG A 95 -17.92 19.62 -14.36
CA ARG A 95 -17.82 18.95 -13.05
C ARG A 95 -16.91 17.72 -13.14
N LYS A 96 -16.05 17.54 -12.14
CA LYS A 96 -15.28 16.31 -11.94
C LYS A 96 -16.12 15.29 -11.17
N LEU A 97 -16.16 14.07 -11.67
CA LEU A 97 -16.84 12.92 -11.08
C LEU A 97 -15.80 11.87 -10.70
N ALA A 98 -15.86 11.39 -9.47
CA ALA A 98 -15.19 10.19 -9.03
C ALA A 98 -15.91 8.97 -9.61
N ILE A 99 -15.25 8.14 -10.42
CA ILE A 99 -15.88 6.95 -11.00
C ILE A 99 -15.59 5.74 -10.10
N PRO A 100 -16.50 5.25 -9.25
CA PRO A 100 -16.20 4.12 -8.37
C PRO A 100 -15.80 2.88 -9.19
N ARG A 101 -15.00 1.98 -8.61
CA ARG A 101 -14.68 0.72 -9.30
C ARG A 101 -15.97 -0.07 -9.54
N PRO A 102 -16.11 -0.72 -10.72
CA PRO A 102 -17.27 -1.56 -10.99
C PRO A 102 -17.33 -2.69 -9.95
N ALA A 103 -18.44 -2.74 -9.20
CA ALA A 103 -18.77 -3.87 -8.35
C ALA A 103 -19.07 -5.05 -9.28
N ARG A 104 -18.07 -5.92 -9.46
CA ARG A 104 -18.12 -7.08 -10.34
C ARG A 104 -19.17 -8.09 -9.88
#